data_AF-A0A1G2ZJT2-F1
#
_entry.id   AF-A0A1G2ZJT2-F1
#
_cell.length_a   1.000
_cell.length_b   1.000
_cell.length_c   1.000
_cell.angle_alpha   90.00
_cell.angle_beta   90.00
_cell.angle_gamma   90.00
#
_symmetry.space_group_name_H-M   'P 1'
#
loop_
_entity.id
_entity.type
_entity.pdbx_description
1 polymer ?
#
loop_
_entity_poly.entity_id
_entity_poly.type
_entity_poly.pdbx_seq_one_letter_code
_entity_poly.pdbx_strand_id
1 'polypeptide(L)'
;MIQNIPLPKEICIILTYRCNAKCNMCDVWHYPTKSGEEITPEDLEKLPSGLRFINITGGEPFVRKDIEKIIEVVHPKTQRVVISTNGFFTEKIVNLCKKYPDIGIRISIEGLQKANDSIRGIPSGFDRGIRTLLALRKMGMKDIGFGMTIQDKNYKDLLPLYELSNALGYEFATATLHNSHYFHKLDNRIENKDLVCKEFSKLIHELLKSKSIKKWFRAYFNYGLMNYIYGKERFLKCEMGTEACFIDPSGDVLPCNGMNVKMSMGNIREQSFTEIWNSVQAENIRNAVGICNKQCWMVGNAVPVIKKHMRAPVKWIVKNKLRVALGKEPDLCF
;
A
#
# COMPACT_ATOMS: atom_id res chain seq x y z
N MET A 1 -25.91 9.28 -20.01
CA MET A 1 -26.48 9.56 -18.68
C MET A 1 -25.38 9.31 -17.68
N ILE A 2 -24.95 10.34 -16.95
CA ILE A 2 -23.96 10.21 -15.89
C ILE A 2 -24.58 9.31 -14.81
N GLN A 3 -24.13 8.06 -14.70
CA GLN A 3 -24.54 7.19 -13.60
C GLN A 3 -24.07 7.84 -12.30
N ASN A 4 -24.96 7.95 -11.32
CA ASN A 4 -24.60 8.45 -9.99
C ASN A 4 -23.73 7.38 -9.30
N ILE A 5 -22.40 7.47 -9.49
CA ILE A 5 -21.46 6.48 -8.97
C ILE A 5 -21.26 6.75 -7.48
N PRO A 6 -21.37 5.73 -6.61
CA PRO A 6 -21.08 5.89 -5.19
C PRO A 6 -19.70 6.52 -4.97
N LEU A 7 -19.58 7.37 -3.94
CA LEU A 7 -18.29 7.92 -3.53
C LEU A 7 -17.30 6.79 -3.23
N PRO A 8 -15.99 7.03 -3.44
CA PRO A 8 -14.98 6.02 -3.15
C PRO A 8 -14.99 5.70 -1.66
N LYS A 9 -14.73 4.45 -1.30
CA LYS A 9 -14.64 4.03 0.09
C LYS A 9 -13.25 4.23 0.66
N GLU A 10 -12.23 4.24 -0.20
CA GLU A 10 -10.83 4.40 0.22
C GLU A 10 -10.10 5.44 -0.64
N ILE A 11 -9.27 6.27 -0.01
CA ILE A 11 -8.43 7.26 -0.71
C ILE A 11 -6.99 7.08 -0.26
N CYS A 12 -6.05 7.05 -1.21
CA CYS A 12 -4.62 7.14 -0.92
C CYS A 12 -4.11 8.53 -1.32
N ILE A 13 -3.54 9.26 -0.36
CA ILE A 13 -3.08 10.64 -0.55
C ILE A 13 -1.56 10.64 -0.53
N ILE A 14 -0.98 11.02 -1.66
CA ILE A 14 0.45 11.21 -1.85
C ILE A 14 0.75 12.68 -1.54
N LEU A 15 1.34 12.95 -0.38
CA LEU A 15 1.50 14.33 0.10
C LEU A 15 2.62 15.11 -0.59
N THR A 16 3.61 14.39 -1.11
CA THR A 16 4.86 14.93 -1.66
C THR A 16 5.58 13.87 -2.49
N TYR A 17 6.47 14.28 -3.38
CA TYR A 17 7.47 13.42 -4.03
C TYR A 17 8.87 13.58 -3.44
N ARG A 18 9.03 14.45 -2.43
CA ARG A 18 10.29 14.61 -1.69
C ARG A 18 10.52 13.41 -0.78
N CYS A 19 11.72 12.83 -0.83
CA CYS A 19 12.08 11.68 0.00
C CYS A 19 13.54 11.75 0.43
N ASN A 20 13.84 11.34 1.67
CA ASN A 20 15.20 11.18 2.17
C ASN A 20 15.82 9.81 1.80
N ALA A 21 15.01 8.85 1.34
CA ALA A 21 15.46 7.54 0.88
C ALA A 21 15.92 7.62 -0.60
N LYS A 22 16.87 6.76 -0.97
CA LYS A 22 17.37 6.60 -2.35
C LYS A 22 17.19 5.15 -2.78
N CYS A 23 15.92 4.74 -2.81
CA CYS A 23 15.53 3.35 -3.03
C CYS A 23 15.94 2.83 -4.41
N ASN A 24 16.34 1.56 -4.53
CA ASN A 24 16.64 0.98 -5.86
C ASN A 24 15.39 0.75 -6.71
N MET A 25 14.22 0.61 -6.08
CA MET A 25 12.94 0.31 -6.73
C MET A 25 12.09 1.54 -7.03
N CYS A 26 12.58 2.75 -6.73
CA CYS A 26 11.83 3.99 -6.88
C CYS A 26 12.77 5.17 -7.12
N ASP A 27 12.52 5.89 -8.22
CA ASP A 27 13.33 7.02 -8.68
C ASP A 27 12.69 8.37 -8.32
N VAL A 28 11.63 8.39 -7.50
CA VAL A 28 10.89 9.61 -7.12
C VAL A 28 11.78 10.68 -6.48
N TRP A 29 12.85 10.26 -5.79
CA TRP A 29 13.81 11.18 -5.14
C TRP A 29 14.64 11.99 -6.15
N HIS A 30 14.70 11.57 -7.42
CA HIS A 30 15.26 12.37 -8.51
C HIS A 30 14.30 13.45 -9.01
N TYR A 31 13.01 13.34 -8.71
CA TYR A 31 11.94 14.23 -9.18
C TYR A 31 11.14 14.80 -8.00
N PRO A 32 11.79 15.47 -7.03
CA PRO A 32 11.09 16.02 -5.88
C PRO A 32 10.12 17.13 -6.29
N THR A 33 8.93 17.13 -5.70
CA THR A 33 7.99 18.26 -5.75
C THR A 33 8.58 19.49 -5.06
N LYS A 34 8.12 20.68 -5.45
CA LYS A 34 8.38 21.91 -4.70
C LYS A 34 7.36 22.05 -3.58
N SER A 35 7.80 22.37 -2.37
CA SER A 35 6.92 22.42 -1.20
C SER A 35 5.74 23.40 -1.32
N GLY A 36 5.90 24.50 -2.07
CA GLY A 36 4.82 25.47 -2.29
C GLY A 36 3.80 25.06 -3.36
N GLU A 37 4.07 24.00 -4.11
CA GLU A 37 3.19 23.47 -5.15
C GLU A 37 2.42 22.23 -4.67
N GLU A 38 2.76 21.70 -3.49
CA GLU A 38 2.11 20.53 -2.88
C GLU A 38 0.72 20.87 -2.33
N ILE A 39 -0.18 19.88 -2.33
CA ILE A 39 -1.51 19.96 -1.71
C ILE A 39 -1.44 20.50 -0.28
N THR A 40 -2.38 21.36 0.07
CA THR A 40 -2.48 21.98 1.40
C THR A 40 -3.50 21.24 2.27
N PRO A 41 -3.48 21.41 3.61
CA PRO A 41 -4.57 20.95 4.46
C PRO A 41 -5.95 21.45 3.98
N GLU A 42 -6.03 22.70 3.52
CA GLU A 42 -7.25 23.34 3.04
C GLU A 42 -7.80 22.66 1.77
N ASP A 43 -6.92 22.23 0.85
CA ASP A 43 -7.33 21.46 -0.33
C ASP A 43 -8.00 20.13 0.06
N LEU A 44 -7.53 19.51 1.16
CA LEU A 44 -8.04 18.23 1.65
C LEU A 44 -9.38 18.35 2.39
N GLU A 45 -9.82 19.56 2.73
CA GLU A 45 -11.17 19.78 3.28
C GLU A 45 -12.26 19.38 2.28
N LYS A 46 -11.97 19.46 0.97
CA LYS A 46 -12.88 19.10 -0.11
C LYS A 46 -13.12 17.59 -0.25
N LEU A 47 -12.35 16.75 0.47
CA LEU A 47 -12.55 15.30 0.46
C LEU A 47 -13.89 14.91 1.11
N PRO A 48 -14.56 13.87 0.58
CA PRO A 48 -15.80 13.39 1.15
C PRO A 48 -15.58 12.81 2.55
N SER A 49 -16.59 12.93 3.39
CA SER A 49 -16.66 12.26 4.69
C SER A 49 -17.27 10.86 4.56
N GLY A 50 -17.17 10.04 5.62
CA GLY A 50 -17.70 8.67 5.62
C GLY A 50 -16.82 7.67 4.88
N LEU A 51 -15.55 8.01 4.64
CA LEU A 51 -14.57 7.11 4.07
C LEU A 51 -14.31 5.94 5.03
N ARG A 52 -14.06 4.76 4.48
CA ARG A 52 -13.64 3.59 5.25
C ARG A 52 -12.16 3.66 5.61
N PHE A 53 -11.35 4.21 4.72
CA PHE A 53 -9.90 4.15 4.85
C PHE A 53 -9.21 5.30 4.11
N ILE A 54 -8.25 5.95 4.78
CA ILE A 54 -7.27 6.83 4.14
C ILE A 54 -5.87 6.29 4.38
N ASN A 55 -5.09 6.16 3.30
CA ASN A 55 -3.65 5.97 3.41
C ASN A 55 -2.92 7.28 3.09
N ILE A 56 -2.10 7.76 4.03
CA ILE A 56 -1.20 8.88 3.81
C ILE A 56 0.17 8.33 3.43
N THR A 57 0.74 8.85 2.35
CA THR A 57 2.01 8.39 1.77
C THR A 57 2.69 9.54 1.01
N GLY A 58 3.64 9.19 0.15
CA GLY A 58 4.28 10.04 -0.85
C GLY A 58 5.69 10.40 -0.47
N GLY A 59 6.62 10.24 -1.41
CA GLY A 59 8.06 10.31 -1.14
C GLY A 59 8.34 9.72 0.25
N GLU A 60 8.68 10.60 1.20
CA GLU A 60 8.49 10.34 2.62
C GLU A 60 7.53 11.39 3.25
N PRO A 61 6.33 11.03 3.76
CA PRO A 61 5.36 12.02 4.24
C PRO A 61 5.87 12.84 5.43
N PHE A 62 6.73 12.27 6.28
CA PHE A 62 7.25 12.99 7.45
C PHE A 62 8.28 14.08 7.12
N VAL A 63 8.69 14.25 5.86
CA VAL A 63 9.45 15.45 5.44
C VAL A 63 8.60 16.73 5.48
N ARG A 64 7.26 16.60 5.41
CA ARG A 64 6.35 17.75 5.43
C ARG A 64 6.17 18.31 6.83
N LYS A 65 6.38 19.63 6.99
CA LYS A 65 6.31 20.31 8.30
C LYS A 65 4.89 20.36 8.87
N ASP A 66 3.88 20.30 8.02
CA ASP A 66 2.45 20.45 8.32
C ASP A 66 1.67 19.13 8.30
N ILE A 67 2.36 17.97 8.37
CA ILE A 67 1.70 16.66 8.42
C ILE A 67 0.65 16.56 9.55
N GLU A 68 0.87 17.24 10.67
CA GLU A 68 -0.10 17.27 11.77
C GLU A 68 -1.42 17.91 11.35
N LYS A 69 -1.39 19.08 10.70
CA LYS A 69 -2.57 19.77 10.17
C LYS A 69 -3.28 18.93 9.10
N ILE A 70 -2.51 18.21 8.29
CA ILE A 70 -3.07 17.29 7.30
C ILE A 70 -3.85 16.17 8.00
N ILE A 71 -3.29 15.57 9.05
CA ILE A 71 -4.00 14.55 9.83
C ILE A 71 -5.24 15.14 10.49
N GLU A 72 -5.17 16.34 11.06
CA GLU A 72 -6.31 17.05 11.65
C GLU A 72 -7.50 17.15 10.68
N VAL A 73 -7.25 17.48 9.41
CA VAL A 73 -8.31 17.59 8.39
C VAL A 73 -8.86 16.23 7.94
N VAL A 74 -8.01 15.22 7.73
CA VAL A 74 -8.43 13.95 7.11
C VAL A 74 -8.94 12.92 8.13
N HIS A 75 -8.47 12.98 9.37
CA HIS A 75 -8.84 12.04 10.45
C HIS A 75 -10.36 11.95 10.66
N PRO A 76 -11.13 13.06 10.81
CA PRO A 76 -12.57 12.99 11.03
C PRO A 76 -13.37 12.52 9.79
N LYS A 77 -12.75 12.48 8.60
CA LYS A 77 -13.42 12.10 7.35
C LYS A 77 -13.46 10.58 7.13
N THR A 78 -12.71 9.80 7.91
CA THR A 78 -12.51 8.37 7.67
C THR A 78 -12.56 7.53 8.95
N GLN A 79 -12.94 6.26 8.81
CA GLN A 79 -12.92 5.30 9.92
C GLN A 79 -11.51 4.86 10.33
N ARG A 80 -10.52 5.01 9.43
CA ARG A 80 -9.15 4.56 9.67
C ARG A 80 -8.16 5.33 8.82
N VAL A 81 -7.15 5.91 9.48
CA VAL A 81 -5.97 6.50 8.83
C VAL A 81 -4.77 5.59 9.03
N VAL A 82 -3.98 5.39 7.98
CA VAL A 82 -2.68 4.72 8.08
C VAL A 82 -1.63 5.53 7.34
N ILE A 83 -0.50 5.77 7.99
CA ILE A 83 0.64 6.46 7.36
C ILE A 83 1.70 5.43 6.96
N SER A 84 2.05 5.45 5.67
CA SER A 84 3.17 4.70 5.10
C SER A 84 4.43 5.55 5.18
N THR A 85 5.47 5.09 5.89
CA THR A 85 6.71 5.85 6.12
C THR A 85 7.92 4.93 6.08
N ASN A 86 9.10 5.46 5.76
CA ASN A 86 10.39 4.77 5.94
C ASN A 86 10.86 4.72 7.40
N GLY A 87 10.18 5.41 8.32
CA GLY A 87 10.46 5.33 9.76
C GLY A 87 11.65 6.15 10.23
N PHE A 88 12.27 6.96 9.36
CA PHE A 88 13.47 7.74 9.66
C PHE A 88 13.23 8.84 10.71
N PHE A 89 12.05 9.48 10.69
CA PHE A 89 11.71 10.62 11.54
C PHE A 89 11.05 10.19 12.87
N THR A 90 11.72 9.32 13.65
CA THR A 90 11.17 8.67 14.85
C THR A 90 10.43 9.64 15.79
N GLU A 91 11.06 10.74 16.19
CA GLU A 91 10.47 11.69 17.14
C GLU A 91 9.18 12.33 16.61
N LYS A 92 9.18 12.69 15.32
CA LYS A 92 8.03 13.31 14.67
C LYS A 92 6.88 12.31 14.51
N ILE A 93 7.19 11.06 14.17
CA ILE A 93 6.21 9.97 14.10
C ILE A 93 5.57 9.75 15.48
N VAL A 94 6.40 9.61 16.52
CA VAL A 94 5.96 9.42 17.90
C VAL A 94 5.09 10.59 18.39
N ASN A 95 5.49 11.83 18.14
CA ASN A 95 4.74 13.00 18.57
C ASN A 95 3.38 13.13 17.87
N LEU A 96 3.30 12.79 16.58
CA LEU A 96 2.02 12.71 15.87
C LEU A 96 1.12 11.63 16.48
N CYS A 97 1.65 10.44 16.73
CA CYS A 97 0.90 9.33 17.32
C CYS A 97 0.47 9.56 18.77
N LYS A 98 1.14 10.44 19.53
CA LYS A 98 0.65 10.86 20.86
C LYS A 98 -0.65 11.65 20.76
N LYS A 99 -0.79 12.47 19.71
CA LYS A 99 -2.00 13.27 19.45
C LYS A 99 -3.11 12.44 18.82
N TYR A 100 -2.75 11.49 17.97
CA TYR A 100 -3.68 10.61 17.27
C TYR A 100 -3.33 9.12 17.52
N PRO A 101 -3.66 8.55 18.69
CA PRO A 101 -3.24 7.20 19.08
C PRO A 101 -3.95 6.06 18.33
N ASP A 102 -4.98 6.38 17.56
CA ASP A 102 -5.81 5.45 16.79
C ASP A 102 -5.39 5.31 15.32
N ILE A 103 -4.44 6.12 14.84
CA ILE A 103 -3.88 5.97 13.49
C ILE A 103 -2.96 4.75 13.41
N GLY A 104 -2.85 4.16 12.23
CA GLY A 104 -1.87 3.11 11.96
C GLY A 104 -0.57 3.65 11.37
N ILE A 105 0.55 2.99 11.68
CA ILE A 105 1.87 3.29 11.08
C ILE A 105 2.41 2.04 10.41
N ARG A 106 2.71 2.13 9.10
CA ARG A 106 3.38 1.08 8.34
C ARG A 106 4.77 1.54 7.97
N ILE A 107 5.76 0.96 8.65
CA ILE A 107 7.17 1.23 8.37
C ILE A 107 7.64 0.30 7.28
N SER A 108 8.07 0.92 6.21
CA SER A 108 8.73 0.31 5.08
C SER A 108 10.06 -0.33 5.48
N ILE A 109 10.11 -1.67 5.53
CA ILE A 109 11.30 -2.48 5.84
C ILE A 109 11.43 -3.59 4.80
N GLU A 110 12.54 -3.59 4.08
CA GLU A 110 12.75 -4.40 2.86
C GLU A 110 13.49 -5.71 3.10
N GLY A 111 13.61 -6.14 4.34
CA GLY A 111 14.34 -7.33 4.75
C GLY A 111 15.03 -7.11 6.09
N LEU A 112 15.98 -7.98 6.43
CA LEU A 112 16.87 -7.76 7.56
C LEU A 112 17.86 -6.64 7.20
N GLN A 113 18.66 -6.21 8.19
CA GLN A 113 19.45 -4.97 8.12
C GLN A 113 20.22 -4.76 6.82
N LYS A 114 20.98 -5.77 6.36
CA LYS A 114 21.78 -5.66 5.13
C LYS A 114 20.92 -5.41 3.89
N ALA A 115 19.87 -6.20 3.69
CA ALA A 115 19.00 -6.07 2.53
C ALA A 115 18.24 -4.74 2.58
N ASN A 116 17.68 -4.40 3.74
CA ASN A 116 16.92 -3.17 3.93
C ASN A 116 17.73 -1.92 3.60
N ASP A 117 18.90 -1.77 4.23
CA ASP A 117 19.70 -0.55 4.11
C ASP A 117 20.23 -0.37 2.69
N SER A 118 20.61 -1.48 2.03
CA SER A 118 21.03 -1.48 0.63
C SER A 118 19.89 -1.12 -0.33
N ILE A 119 18.71 -1.70 -0.15
CA ILE A 119 17.55 -1.48 -1.02
C ILE A 119 17.00 -0.06 -0.86
N ARG A 120 16.91 0.44 0.37
CA ARG A 120 16.32 1.74 0.70
C ARG A 120 17.31 2.91 0.50
N GLY A 121 18.61 2.63 0.49
CA GLY A 121 19.65 3.66 0.44
C GLY A 121 19.67 4.55 1.69
N ILE A 122 19.26 4.02 2.84
CA ILE A 122 19.28 4.70 4.14
C ILE A 122 20.24 3.95 5.07
N PRO A 123 21.35 4.57 5.49
CA PRO A 123 22.23 3.99 6.50
C PRO A 123 21.51 3.71 7.82
N SER A 124 21.61 2.48 8.32
CA SER A 124 20.92 2.02 9.52
C SER A 124 19.40 2.19 9.45
N GLY A 125 18.83 2.10 8.24
CA GLY A 125 17.40 2.26 8.00
C GLY A 125 16.58 1.21 8.73
N PHE A 126 17.06 -0.04 8.80
CA PHE A 126 16.39 -1.12 9.50
C PHE A 126 16.29 -0.82 10.99
N ASP A 127 17.42 -0.51 11.62
CA ASP A 127 17.51 -0.19 13.04
C ASP A 127 16.62 1.02 13.40
N ARG A 128 16.67 2.10 12.61
CA ARG A 128 15.80 3.27 12.81
C ARG A 128 14.32 2.90 12.74
N GLY A 129 13.91 2.12 11.74
CA GLY A 129 12.53 1.67 11.61
C GLY A 129 12.08 0.79 12.78
N ILE A 130 12.93 -0.14 13.23
CA ILE A 130 12.65 -0.97 14.41
C ILE A 130 12.52 -0.11 15.67
N ARG A 131 13.44 0.84 15.90
CA ARG A 131 13.36 1.78 17.03
C ARG A 131 12.06 2.57 17.04
N THR A 132 11.63 3.07 15.88
CA THR A 132 10.33 3.74 15.76
C THR A 132 9.18 2.82 16.14
N LEU A 133 9.12 1.59 15.61
CA LEU A 133 8.06 0.64 15.95
C LEU A 133 8.04 0.26 17.44
N LEU A 134 9.21 0.06 18.05
CA LEU A 134 9.33 -0.23 19.48
C LEU A 134 8.84 0.95 20.34
N ALA A 135 9.17 2.19 19.95
CA ALA A 135 8.67 3.38 20.63
C ALA A 135 7.14 3.49 20.54
N LEU A 136 6.56 3.27 19.36
CA LEU A 136 5.10 3.28 19.17
C LEU A 136 4.41 2.15 19.93
N ARG A 137 5.01 0.96 19.97
CA ARG A 137 4.52 -0.16 20.79
C ARG A 137 4.51 0.19 22.27
N LYS A 138 5.58 0.82 22.78
CA LYS A 138 5.67 1.24 24.20
C LYS A 138 4.56 2.23 24.57
N MET A 139 4.07 3.01 23.60
CA MET A 139 2.91 3.90 23.78
C MET A 139 1.56 3.18 23.73
N GLY A 140 1.53 1.86 23.49
CA GLY A 140 0.31 1.07 23.39
C GLY A 140 -0.33 1.03 22.01
N MET A 141 0.35 1.52 20.96
CA MET A 141 -0.19 1.47 19.61
C MET A 141 -0.34 0.03 19.10
N LYS A 142 -1.50 -0.27 18.54
CA LYS A 142 -1.84 -1.63 18.05
C LYS A 142 -1.74 -1.78 16.53
N ASP A 143 -2.05 -0.73 15.77
CA ASP A 143 -2.08 -0.78 14.29
C ASP A 143 -0.72 -0.39 13.67
N ILE A 144 0.35 -1.06 14.10
CA ILE A 144 1.72 -0.78 13.65
C ILE A 144 2.37 -2.01 13.01
N GLY A 145 3.27 -1.80 12.06
CA GLY A 145 4.06 -2.91 11.52
C GLY A 145 4.84 -2.60 10.26
N PHE A 146 5.19 -3.65 9.53
CA PHE A 146 6.09 -3.57 8.39
C PHE A 146 5.37 -3.53 7.04
N GLY A 147 5.99 -2.87 6.07
CA GLY A 147 5.73 -3.05 4.64
C GLY A 147 7.00 -3.51 3.93
N MET A 148 6.92 -4.61 3.18
CA MET A 148 8.03 -5.17 2.40
C MET A 148 7.64 -5.25 0.93
N THR A 149 8.53 -4.81 0.04
CA THR A 149 8.45 -4.98 -1.42
C THR A 149 9.40 -6.09 -1.83
N ILE A 150 8.85 -7.26 -2.09
CA ILE A 150 9.63 -8.47 -2.37
C ILE A 150 10.23 -8.37 -3.79
N GLN A 151 11.52 -8.68 -3.89
CA GLN A 151 12.36 -8.69 -5.10
C GLN A 151 13.51 -9.70 -4.99
N ASP A 152 14.29 -9.88 -6.06
CA ASP A 152 15.47 -10.76 -6.08
C ASP A 152 16.48 -10.46 -4.96
N LYS A 153 16.58 -9.19 -4.55
CA LYS A 153 17.54 -8.75 -3.53
C LYS A 153 17.16 -9.12 -2.09
N ASN A 154 15.90 -9.44 -1.82
CA ASN A 154 15.40 -9.64 -0.45
C ASN A 154 14.45 -10.82 -0.24
N TYR A 155 14.13 -11.61 -1.26
CA TYR A 155 13.14 -12.68 -1.12
C TYR A 155 13.48 -13.68 0.00
N LYS A 156 14.78 -13.95 0.25
CA LYS A 156 15.25 -14.81 1.36
C LYS A 156 14.92 -14.25 2.75
N ASP A 157 14.74 -12.94 2.85
CA ASP A 157 14.40 -12.26 4.11
C ASP A 157 12.88 -12.20 4.35
N LEU A 158 12.06 -12.64 3.39
CA LEU A 158 10.60 -12.58 3.49
C LEU A 158 10.08 -13.33 4.72
N LEU A 159 10.46 -14.59 4.87
CA LEU A 159 10.00 -15.42 5.99
C LEU A 159 10.64 -14.98 7.32
N PRO A 160 11.97 -14.74 7.43
CA PRO A 160 12.56 -14.20 8.65
C PRO A 160 11.96 -12.88 9.13
N LEU A 161 11.68 -11.94 8.20
CA LEU A 161 11.07 -10.67 8.57
C LEU A 161 9.60 -10.83 8.98
N TYR A 162 8.85 -11.74 8.33
CA TYR A 162 7.51 -12.10 8.77
C TYR A 162 7.51 -12.71 10.18
N GLU A 163 8.45 -13.61 10.47
CA GLU A 163 8.58 -14.24 11.79
C GLU A 163 8.87 -13.19 12.87
N LEU A 164 9.80 -12.26 12.61
CA LEU A 164 10.06 -11.11 13.48
C LEU A 164 8.79 -10.27 13.69
N SER A 165 8.09 -9.92 12.62
CA SER A 165 6.81 -9.21 12.69
C SER A 165 5.80 -9.93 13.55
N ASN A 166 5.66 -11.24 13.34
CA ASN A 166 4.70 -12.07 14.03
C ASN A 166 5.02 -12.26 15.51
N ALA A 167 6.30 -12.46 15.85
CA ALA A 167 6.76 -12.59 17.23
C ALA A 167 6.54 -11.31 18.02
N LEU A 168 6.72 -10.17 17.35
CA LEU A 168 6.35 -8.88 17.92
C LEU A 168 4.81 -8.78 17.99
N GLY A 169 4.06 -9.27 17.01
CA GLY A 169 2.62 -9.03 16.91
C GLY A 169 2.31 -7.76 16.13
N TYR A 170 3.19 -7.44 15.18
CA TYR A 170 3.04 -6.35 14.22
C TYR A 170 2.25 -6.79 12.98
N GLU A 171 1.72 -5.80 12.30
CA GLU A 171 1.17 -5.98 10.96
C GLU A 171 2.30 -6.29 9.95
N PHE A 172 1.99 -7.10 8.94
CA PHE A 172 2.92 -7.42 7.88
C PHE A 172 2.23 -7.23 6.53
N ALA A 173 2.59 -6.17 5.82
CA ALA A 173 2.11 -5.87 4.48
C ALA A 173 3.16 -6.29 3.45
N THR A 174 2.71 -7.01 2.43
CA THR A 174 3.55 -7.47 1.34
C THR A 174 3.17 -6.76 0.06
N ALA A 175 4.18 -6.47 -0.75
CA ALA A 175 4.07 -6.00 -2.12
C ALA A 175 5.16 -6.68 -2.95
N THR A 176 5.15 -6.45 -4.25
CA THR A 176 6.23 -6.89 -5.15
C THR A 176 6.65 -5.72 -6.02
N LEU A 177 7.76 -5.87 -6.73
CA LEU A 177 8.22 -4.85 -7.66
C LEU A 177 7.14 -4.49 -8.66
N HIS A 178 6.99 -3.19 -8.89
CA HIS A 178 6.05 -2.66 -9.84
C HIS A 178 6.56 -1.38 -10.46
N ASN A 179 5.98 -1.10 -11.62
CA ASN A 179 6.39 -0.05 -12.53
C ASN A 179 5.21 0.89 -12.75
N SER A 180 5.42 2.17 -12.50
CA SER A 180 4.41 3.20 -12.76
C SER A 180 5.00 4.60 -12.77
N HIS A 181 4.22 5.55 -13.28
CA HIS A 181 4.57 6.97 -13.26
C HIS A 181 4.87 7.47 -11.83
N TYR A 182 4.15 6.95 -10.84
CA TYR A 182 4.29 7.34 -9.43
C TYR A 182 5.71 7.09 -8.88
N PHE A 183 6.38 6.01 -9.31
CA PHE A 183 7.74 5.71 -8.87
C PHE A 183 8.81 6.36 -9.74
N HIS A 184 8.43 7.04 -10.82
CA HIS A 184 9.33 7.44 -11.90
C HIS A 184 10.18 6.29 -12.44
N LYS A 185 9.64 5.07 -12.35
CA LYS A 185 10.37 3.83 -12.63
C LYS A 185 9.50 2.86 -13.41
N LEU A 186 10.05 2.38 -14.53
CA LEU A 186 9.34 1.51 -15.48
C LEU A 186 10.10 0.22 -15.82
N ASP A 187 11.27 0.02 -15.22
CA ASP A 187 12.23 -1.03 -15.55
C ASP A 187 12.50 -2.01 -14.40
N ASN A 188 11.72 -1.96 -13.31
CA ASN A 188 11.80 -2.98 -12.25
C ASN A 188 11.41 -4.36 -12.81
N ARG A 189 12.18 -5.40 -12.48
CA ARG A 189 11.95 -6.79 -12.93
C ARG A 189 12.25 -7.75 -11.80
N ILE A 190 11.58 -8.89 -11.81
CA ILE A 190 11.97 -10.05 -10.99
C ILE A 190 12.51 -11.11 -11.95
N GLU A 191 13.81 -11.36 -11.86
CA GLU A 191 14.50 -12.30 -12.74
C GLU A 191 14.31 -13.73 -12.24
N ASN A 192 14.49 -13.97 -10.94
CA ASN A 192 14.43 -15.30 -10.33
C ASN A 192 13.02 -15.61 -9.79
N LYS A 193 12.02 -15.59 -10.67
CA LYS A 193 10.60 -15.76 -10.31
C LYS A 193 10.34 -16.99 -9.43
N ASP A 194 10.92 -18.14 -9.77
CA ASP A 194 10.70 -19.38 -9.02
C ASP A 194 11.27 -19.32 -7.60
N LEU A 195 12.43 -18.68 -7.41
CA LEU A 195 13.04 -18.51 -6.09
C LEU A 195 12.20 -17.56 -5.23
N VAL A 196 11.72 -16.46 -5.81
CA VAL A 196 10.84 -15.51 -5.12
C VAL A 196 9.51 -16.18 -4.75
N CYS A 197 8.88 -16.87 -5.70
CA CYS A 197 7.62 -17.57 -5.50
C CYS A 197 7.73 -18.73 -4.52
N LYS A 198 8.89 -19.39 -4.43
CA LYS A 198 9.15 -20.40 -3.39
C LYS A 198 9.07 -19.82 -1.97
N GLU A 199 9.60 -18.62 -1.74
CA GLU A 199 9.49 -17.97 -0.42
C GLU A 199 8.07 -17.47 -0.14
N PHE A 200 7.35 -16.98 -1.17
CA PHE A 200 5.91 -16.70 -1.01
C PHE A 200 5.10 -17.94 -0.65
N SER A 201 5.39 -19.10 -1.26
CA SER A 201 4.72 -20.37 -0.93
C SER A 201 4.89 -20.72 0.56
N LYS A 202 6.11 -20.61 1.08
CA LYS A 202 6.38 -20.81 2.52
C LYS A 202 5.59 -19.84 3.39
N LEU A 203 5.58 -18.54 3.05
CA LEU A 203 4.80 -17.54 3.78
C LEU A 203 3.29 -17.87 3.76
N ILE A 204 2.75 -18.27 2.61
CA ILE A 204 1.34 -18.65 2.44
C ILE A 204 1.01 -19.85 3.34
N HIS A 205 1.87 -20.87 3.35
CA HIS A 205 1.72 -22.02 4.22
C HIS A 205 1.68 -21.59 5.70
N GLU A 206 2.63 -20.78 6.16
CA GLU A 206 2.66 -20.29 7.55
C GLU A 206 1.44 -19.43 7.92
N LEU A 207 0.97 -18.58 7.01
CA LEU A 207 -0.26 -17.81 7.20
C LEU A 207 -1.50 -18.73 7.32
N LEU A 208 -1.54 -19.81 6.55
CA LEU A 208 -2.58 -20.84 6.60
C LEU A 208 -2.43 -21.79 7.78
N LYS A 209 -1.32 -21.85 8.51
CA LYS A 209 -1.26 -22.56 9.81
C LYS A 209 -1.91 -21.77 10.93
N SER A 210 -1.88 -20.44 10.84
CA SER A 210 -2.40 -19.57 11.90
C SER A 210 -3.90 -19.74 12.15
N LYS A 211 -4.38 -19.41 13.36
CA LYS A 211 -5.82 -19.37 13.72
C LYS A 211 -6.53 -18.07 13.30
N SER A 212 -5.81 -17.11 12.70
CA SER A 212 -6.34 -15.78 12.40
C SER A 212 -6.97 -15.71 11.02
N ILE A 213 -8.29 -15.46 10.94
CA ILE A 213 -9.01 -15.25 9.67
C ILE A 213 -8.33 -14.21 8.79
N LYS A 214 -7.87 -13.10 9.41
CA LYS A 214 -7.13 -12.04 8.71
C LYS A 214 -5.87 -12.57 8.02
N LYS A 215 -5.12 -13.45 8.66
CA LYS A 215 -3.94 -14.08 8.06
C LYS A 215 -4.31 -15.04 6.93
N TRP A 216 -5.47 -15.67 6.96
CA TRP A 216 -5.92 -16.54 5.86
C TRP A 216 -6.21 -15.73 4.60
N PHE A 217 -6.86 -14.56 4.74
CA PHE A 217 -7.01 -13.63 3.63
C PHE A 217 -5.68 -13.04 3.16
N ARG A 218 -4.70 -12.83 4.06
CA ARG A 218 -3.33 -12.48 3.65
C ARG A 218 -2.67 -13.59 2.84
N ALA A 219 -2.93 -14.86 3.14
CA ALA A 219 -2.43 -15.99 2.35
C ALA A 219 -2.98 -15.94 0.93
N TYR A 220 -4.30 -15.72 0.76
CA TYR A 220 -4.91 -15.53 -0.56
C TYR A 220 -4.33 -14.32 -1.31
N PHE A 221 -4.14 -13.20 -0.60
CA PHE A 221 -3.52 -12.01 -1.19
C PHE A 221 -2.09 -12.30 -1.71
N ASN A 222 -1.26 -12.98 -0.91
CA ASN A 222 0.09 -13.37 -1.32
C ASN A 222 0.09 -14.38 -2.47
N TYR A 223 -0.90 -15.28 -2.54
CA TYR A 223 -1.08 -16.14 -3.71
C TYR A 223 -1.32 -15.31 -4.99
N GLY A 224 -2.11 -14.23 -4.90
CA GLY A 224 -2.29 -13.32 -6.02
C GLY A 224 -1.04 -12.53 -6.40
N LEU A 225 -0.15 -12.22 -5.43
CA LEU A 225 1.17 -11.64 -5.74
C LEU A 225 2.03 -12.61 -6.55
N MET A 226 2.04 -13.91 -6.22
CA MET A 226 2.75 -14.92 -7.01
C MET A 226 2.21 -14.97 -8.44
N ASN A 227 0.88 -14.94 -8.59
CA ASN A 227 0.22 -14.95 -9.89
C ASN A 227 0.62 -13.71 -10.73
N TYR A 228 0.73 -12.54 -10.10
CA TYR A 228 1.23 -11.32 -10.74
C TYR A 228 2.71 -11.43 -11.17
N ILE A 229 3.58 -12.04 -10.36
CA ILE A 229 5.01 -12.23 -10.70
C ILE A 229 5.17 -13.10 -11.97
N TYR A 230 4.30 -14.09 -12.15
CA TYR A 230 4.26 -14.91 -13.37
C TYR A 230 3.54 -14.23 -14.54
N GLY A 231 3.02 -13.02 -14.38
CA GLY A 231 2.30 -12.30 -15.44
C GLY A 231 0.92 -12.89 -15.78
N LYS A 232 0.35 -13.68 -14.87
CA LYS A 232 -0.98 -14.29 -15.04
C LYS A 232 -2.09 -13.28 -14.73
N GLU A 233 -3.30 -13.58 -15.19
CA GLU A 233 -4.47 -12.73 -14.96
C GLU A 233 -4.84 -12.62 -13.48
N ARG A 234 -5.14 -11.40 -13.02
CA ARG A 234 -5.61 -11.16 -11.65
C ARG A 234 -6.85 -12.00 -11.31
N PHE A 235 -6.93 -12.52 -10.09
CA PHE A 235 -8.06 -13.35 -9.66
C PHE A 235 -9.40 -12.60 -9.54
N LEU A 236 -9.35 -11.28 -9.35
CA LEU A 236 -10.51 -10.41 -9.23
C LEU A 236 -10.30 -9.18 -10.10
N LYS A 237 -11.36 -8.71 -10.76
CA LYS A 237 -11.33 -7.50 -11.60
C LYS A 237 -10.93 -6.29 -10.74
N CYS A 238 -10.13 -5.40 -11.32
CA CYS A 238 -9.76 -4.15 -10.68
C CYS A 238 -10.93 -3.16 -10.72
N GLU A 239 -11.23 -2.53 -9.59
CA GLU A 239 -12.30 -1.54 -9.43
C GLU A 239 -11.76 -0.17 -8.96
N MET A 240 -10.46 0.09 -9.18
CA MET A 240 -9.88 1.41 -8.99
C MET A 240 -10.59 2.47 -9.85
N GLY A 241 -10.69 3.69 -9.34
CA GLY A 241 -11.54 4.73 -9.93
C GLY A 241 -13.03 4.57 -9.64
N THR A 242 -13.46 3.51 -8.93
CA THR A 242 -14.85 3.34 -8.46
C THR A 242 -14.93 3.00 -6.96
N GLU A 243 -14.14 2.05 -6.47
CA GLU A 243 -14.10 1.73 -5.02
C GLU A 243 -13.04 2.54 -4.26
N ALA A 244 -11.99 2.96 -4.95
CA ALA A 244 -10.89 3.71 -4.38
C ALA A 244 -10.24 4.63 -5.42
N CYS A 245 -9.57 5.68 -4.96
CA CYS A 245 -8.78 6.57 -5.80
C CYS A 245 -7.49 7.01 -5.11
N PHE A 246 -6.64 7.70 -5.86
CA PHE A 246 -5.43 8.34 -5.37
C PHE A 246 -5.55 9.85 -5.54
N ILE A 247 -4.84 10.60 -4.70
CA ILE A 247 -4.66 12.04 -4.87
C ILE A 247 -3.18 12.31 -4.81
N ASP A 248 -2.66 12.97 -5.83
CA ASP A 248 -1.24 13.26 -5.95
C ASP A 248 -0.85 14.63 -5.33
N PRO A 249 0.44 14.95 -5.23
CA PRO A 249 0.88 16.19 -4.59
C PRO A 249 0.38 17.46 -5.30
N SER A 250 -0.03 17.39 -6.57
CA SER A 250 -0.57 18.54 -7.30
C SER A 250 -2.08 18.72 -7.13
N GLY A 251 -2.74 17.80 -6.43
CA GLY A 251 -4.20 17.80 -6.22
C GLY A 251 -4.99 17.01 -7.26
N ASP A 252 -4.30 16.33 -8.19
CA ASP A 252 -4.99 15.51 -9.18
C ASP A 252 -5.58 14.26 -8.53
N VAL A 253 -6.87 14.02 -8.78
CA VAL A 253 -7.55 12.78 -8.43
C VAL A 253 -7.23 11.76 -9.51
N LEU A 254 -6.53 10.69 -9.16
CA LEU A 254 -6.12 9.62 -10.06
C LEU A 254 -6.92 8.35 -9.78
N PRO A 255 -7.23 7.51 -10.80
CA PRO A 255 -7.88 6.23 -10.54
C PRO A 255 -6.99 5.32 -9.72
N CYS A 256 -5.68 5.28 -10.00
CA CYS A 256 -4.69 4.48 -9.28
C CYS A 256 -3.27 5.05 -9.50
N ASN A 257 -2.30 4.56 -8.74
CA ASN A 257 -0.88 4.89 -8.91
C ASN A 257 -0.11 3.88 -9.80
N GLY A 258 -0.79 2.93 -10.43
CA GLY A 258 -0.17 1.81 -11.15
C GLY A 258 0.05 2.05 -12.65
N MET A 259 -0.52 3.11 -13.23
CA MET A 259 -0.46 3.37 -14.68
C MET A 259 0.90 3.95 -15.10
N ASN A 260 1.32 3.67 -16.34
CA ASN A 260 2.58 4.19 -16.90
C ASN A 260 2.53 5.70 -17.13
N VAL A 261 1.33 6.23 -17.34
CA VAL A 261 1.06 7.66 -17.51
C VAL A 261 0.13 8.13 -16.41
N LYS A 262 0.26 9.39 -16.03
CA LYS A 262 -0.66 10.03 -15.11
C LYS A 262 -2.00 10.27 -15.82
N MET A 263 -3.09 9.77 -15.23
CA MET A 263 -4.45 9.93 -15.76
C MET A 263 -5.30 10.66 -14.72
N SER A 264 -5.38 11.98 -14.84
CA SER A 264 -6.16 12.82 -13.91
C SER A 264 -7.64 12.77 -14.23
N MET A 265 -8.46 12.50 -13.23
CA MET A 265 -9.92 12.61 -13.25
C MET A 265 -10.40 14.05 -13.05
N GLY A 266 -9.50 14.96 -12.65
CA GLY A 266 -9.78 16.34 -12.26
C GLY A 266 -8.93 16.73 -11.05
N ASN A 267 -8.92 18.01 -10.70
CA ASN A 267 -8.04 18.56 -9.67
C ASN A 267 -8.82 19.17 -8.50
N ILE A 268 -8.57 18.70 -7.26
CA ILE A 268 -9.29 19.18 -6.07
C ILE A 268 -9.00 20.65 -5.74
N ARG A 269 -7.96 21.26 -6.30
CA ARG A 269 -7.69 22.69 -6.12
C ARG A 269 -8.67 23.54 -6.91
N GLU A 270 -9.16 23.01 -8.02
CA GLU A 270 -10.01 23.70 -9.00
C GLU A 270 -11.49 23.36 -8.84
N GLN A 271 -11.80 22.13 -8.42
CA GLN A 271 -13.14 21.57 -8.43
C GLN A 271 -13.48 20.90 -7.09
N SER A 272 -14.77 20.78 -6.77
CA SER A 272 -15.19 19.92 -5.66
C SER A 272 -14.94 18.45 -6.00
N PHE A 273 -14.73 17.61 -4.97
CA PHE A 273 -14.49 16.19 -5.19
C PHE A 273 -15.65 15.50 -5.93
N THR A 274 -16.89 15.88 -5.62
CA THR A 274 -18.09 15.32 -6.26
C THR A 274 -18.19 15.67 -7.74
N GLU A 275 -17.81 16.89 -8.14
CA GLU A 275 -17.76 17.30 -9.55
C GLU A 275 -16.73 16.49 -10.32
N ILE A 276 -15.52 16.34 -9.76
CA ILE A 276 -14.46 15.50 -10.34
C ILE A 276 -14.97 14.07 -10.51
N TRP A 277 -15.51 13.48 -9.43
CA TRP A 277 -15.91 12.08 -9.41
C TRP A 277 -17.02 11.76 -10.42
N ASN A 278 -17.97 12.67 -10.64
CA ASN A 278 -19.09 12.46 -11.57
C ASN A 278 -18.84 13.07 -12.96
N SER A 279 -17.63 13.56 -13.23
CA SER A 279 -17.29 14.15 -14.53
C SER A 279 -17.21 13.11 -15.66
N VAL A 280 -17.41 13.58 -16.89
CA VAL A 280 -17.19 12.80 -18.12
C VAL A 280 -15.73 12.32 -18.20
N GLN A 281 -14.77 13.14 -17.74
CA GLN A 281 -13.37 12.77 -17.68
C GLN A 281 -13.12 11.57 -16.75
N ALA A 282 -13.72 11.57 -15.56
CA ALA A 282 -13.65 10.44 -14.64
C ALA A 282 -14.30 9.18 -15.22
N GLU A 283 -15.42 9.30 -15.92
CA GLU A 283 -16.05 8.18 -16.65
C GLU A 283 -15.13 7.59 -17.72
N ASN A 284 -14.51 8.43 -18.56
CA ASN A 284 -13.54 7.99 -19.58
C ASN A 284 -12.35 7.26 -18.95
N ILE A 285 -11.87 7.73 -17.81
CA ILE A 285 -10.76 7.10 -17.10
C ILE A 285 -11.18 5.77 -16.46
N ARG A 286 -12.39 5.65 -15.92
CA ARG A 286 -12.92 4.37 -15.44
C ARG A 286 -13.01 3.35 -16.57
N ASN A 287 -13.43 3.77 -17.76
CA ASN A 287 -13.46 2.92 -18.94
C ASN A 287 -12.04 2.44 -19.30
N ALA A 288 -11.05 3.33 -19.27
CA ALA A 288 -9.65 2.97 -19.48
C ALA A 288 -9.11 1.98 -18.42
N VAL A 289 -9.47 2.15 -17.15
CA VAL A 289 -9.15 1.19 -16.08
C VAL A 289 -9.80 -0.16 -16.33
N GLY A 290 -11.04 -0.17 -16.84
CA GLY A 290 -11.80 -1.37 -17.15
C GLY A 290 -11.12 -2.30 -18.16
N ILE A 291 -10.39 -1.73 -19.12
CA ILE A 291 -9.64 -2.45 -20.17
C ILE A 291 -8.13 -2.55 -19.90
N CYS A 292 -7.65 -2.06 -18.75
CA CYS A 292 -6.23 -2.08 -18.40
C CYS A 292 -5.72 -3.52 -18.21
N ASN A 293 -4.66 -3.88 -18.93
CA ASN A 293 -4.06 -5.22 -18.98
C ASN A 293 -2.85 -5.43 -18.06
N LYS A 294 -2.51 -4.47 -17.18
CA LYS A 294 -1.33 -4.58 -16.29
C LYS A 294 -1.37 -5.70 -15.24
N GLN A 295 -2.53 -6.34 -15.03
CA GLN A 295 -2.74 -7.41 -14.05
C GLN A 295 -2.28 -7.12 -12.60
N CYS A 296 -2.13 -5.86 -12.20
CA CYS A 296 -1.60 -5.50 -10.87
C CYS A 296 -2.40 -6.15 -9.73
N TRP A 297 -1.68 -6.59 -8.70
CA TRP A 297 -2.24 -7.17 -7.49
C TRP A 297 -1.56 -6.59 -6.23
N MET A 298 -1.82 -5.31 -5.96
CA MET A 298 -1.25 -4.57 -4.84
C MET A 298 -2.28 -4.36 -3.74
N VAL A 299 -1.83 -4.03 -2.53
CA VAL A 299 -2.72 -3.78 -1.39
C VAL A 299 -3.82 -2.77 -1.75
N GLY A 300 -3.45 -1.68 -2.43
CA GLY A 300 -4.36 -0.59 -2.79
C GLY A 300 -5.48 -0.98 -3.76
N ASN A 301 -5.29 -1.95 -4.66
CA ASN A 301 -6.32 -2.36 -5.61
C ASN A 301 -6.96 -3.71 -5.29
N ALA A 302 -6.20 -4.67 -4.75
CA ALA A 302 -6.69 -6.02 -4.49
C ALA A 302 -7.48 -6.13 -3.18
N VAL A 303 -7.07 -5.44 -2.10
CA VAL A 303 -7.75 -5.57 -0.80
C VAL A 303 -9.20 -5.02 -0.85
N PRO A 304 -9.49 -3.85 -1.47
CA PRO A 304 -10.86 -3.39 -1.59
C PRO A 304 -11.77 -4.40 -2.30
N VAL A 305 -11.30 -5.01 -3.39
CA VAL A 305 -12.09 -5.97 -4.17
C VAL A 305 -12.20 -7.34 -3.49
N ILE A 306 -11.19 -7.80 -2.73
CA ILE A 306 -11.29 -9.01 -1.90
C ILE A 306 -12.38 -8.86 -0.83
N LYS A 307 -12.46 -7.69 -0.17
CA LYS A 307 -13.50 -7.41 0.83
C LYS A 307 -14.90 -7.37 0.23
N LYS A 308 -15.02 -6.87 -1.01
CA LYS A 308 -16.30 -6.79 -1.73
C LYS A 308 -16.73 -8.15 -2.28
N HIS A 309 -15.79 -8.93 -2.81
CA HIS A 309 -16.05 -10.19 -3.54
C HIS A 309 -15.46 -11.40 -2.81
N MET A 310 -16.03 -11.76 -1.65
CA MET A 310 -15.45 -12.78 -0.76
C MET A 310 -15.61 -14.23 -1.22
N ARG A 311 -16.55 -14.53 -2.13
CA ARG A 311 -16.89 -15.93 -2.50
C ARG A 311 -15.68 -16.73 -3.00
N ALA A 312 -14.94 -16.19 -3.97
CA ALA A 312 -13.76 -16.85 -4.53
C ALA A 312 -12.59 -16.96 -3.52
N PRO A 313 -12.20 -15.87 -2.81
CA PRO A 313 -11.23 -15.96 -1.72
C PRO A 313 -11.59 -16.99 -0.65
N VAL A 314 -12.83 -17.01 -0.16
CA VAL A 314 -13.28 -17.94 0.90
C VAL A 314 -13.22 -19.38 0.41
N LYS A 315 -13.70 -19.67 -0.81
CA LYS A 315 -13.61 -21.02 -1.40
C LYS A 315 -12.16 -21.51 -1.47
N TRP A 316 -11.25 -20.66 -1.92
CA TRP A 316 -9.83 -20.99 -1.97
C TRP A 316 -9.21 -21.19 -0.58
N ILE A 317 -9.55 -20.31 0.38
CA ILE A 317 -9.07 -20.38 1.76
C ILE A 317 -9.50 -21.68 2.41
N VAL A 318 -10.78 -22.04 2.34
CA VAL A 318 -11.32 -23.26 2.96
C VAL A 318 -10.63 -24.50 2.39
N LYS A 319 -10.51 -24.59 1.06
CA LYS A 319 -9.80 -25.69 0.38
C LYS A 319 -8.37 -25.83 0.90
N ASN A 320 -7.61 -24.74 0.93
CA ASN A 320 -6.20 -24.77 1.29
C ASN A 320 -5.94 -24.92 2.79
N LYS A 321 -6.87 -24.45 3.63
CA LYS A 321 -6.86 -24.72 5.06
C LYS A 321 -7.01 -26.20 5.37
N LEU A 322 -7.92 -26.89 4.69
CA LEU A 322 -8.10 -28.33 4.85
C LEU A 322 -6.84 -29.08 4.41
N ARG A 323 -6.21 -28.68 3.30
CA ARG A 323 -4.94 -29.29 2.85
C ARG A 323 -3.83 -29.15 3.88
N VAL A 324 -3.60 -27.93 4.38
CA VAL A 324 -2.57 -27.67 5.41
C VAL A 324 -2.87 -28.43 6.70
N ALA A 325 -4.14 -28.51 7.12
CA ALA A 325 -4.55 -29.29 8.29
C ALA A 325 -4.30 -30.81 8.13
N LEU A 326 -4.30 -31.31 6.90
CA LEU A 326 -3.97 -32.70 6.55
C LEU A 326 -2.46 -32.92 6.29
N GLY A 327 -1.60 -31.94 6.61
CA GLY A 327 -0.15 -32.03 6.38
C GLY A 327 0.26 -31.94 4.90
N LYS A 328 -0.65 -31.48 4.01
CA LYS A 328 -0.38 -31.29 2.58
C LYS A 328 -0.03 -29.84 2.29
N GLU A 329 0.81 -29.63 1.28
CA GLU A 329 1.09 -28.29 0.77
C GLU A 329 -0.18 -27.61 0.23
N PRO A 330 -0.30 -26.27 0.37
CA PRO A 330 -1.33 -25.50 -0.31
C PRO A 330 -1.31 -25.76 -1.82
N ASP A 331 -2.49 -25.88 -2.41
CA ASP A 331 -2.70 -25.95 -3.84
C ASP A 331 -2.52 -24.56 -4.45
N LEU A 332 -1.28 -24.29 -4.84
CA LEU A 332 -0.87 -23.08 -5.52
C LEU A 332 -0.56 -23.44 -6.96
N CYS A 333 -1.45 -23.08 -7.88
CA CYS A 333 -1.20 -23.31 -9.29
C CYS A 333 -0.17 -22.28 -9.78
N PHE A 334 1.08 -22.68 -9.97
CA PHE A 334 2.06 -21.92 -10.77
C PHE A 334 2.62 -22.77 -11.88
#